data_AF-A0A7C3GYI4-F1
#
_entry.id   AF-A0A7C3GYI4-F1
#
_cell.length_a   1.000
_cell.length_b   1.000
_cell.length_c   1.000
_cell.angle_alpha   90.00
_cell.angle_beta   90.00
_cell.angle_gamma   90.00
#
_symmetry.space_group_name_H-M   'P 1'
#
loop_
_entity.id
_entity.type
_entity.pdbx_description
1 polymer ?
#
loop_
_entity_poly.entity_id
_entity_poly.type
_entity_poly.pdbx_seq_one_letter_code
_entity_poly.pdbx_strand_id
1 'polypeptide(L)' 'TRADEDLPPRFKEEPLPDGPAAGHRFSPADIERLLSDYYTVRGWDENGVPRSETLTALQVEYPR' A
#
# COMPACT_ATOMS: atom_id res chain seq x y z
N THR A 1 -7.50 0.48 -8.47
CA THR A 1 -7.88 1.66 -7.67
C THR A 1 -7.37 1.47 -6.26
N ARG A 2 -7.23 2.51 -5.43
CA ARG A 2 -6.81 2.34 -4.03
C ARG A 2 -7.64 1.30 -3.25
N ALA A 3 -8.91 1.14 -3.60
CA ALA A 3 -9.79 0.13 -2.98
C ALA A 3 -9.42 -1.32 -3.36
N ASP A 4 -8.69 -1.53 -4.45
CA ASP A 4 -8.23 -2.85 -4.90
C ASP A 4 -6.87 -3.23 -4.27
N GLU A 5 -6.22 -2.31 -3.57
CA GLU A 5 -4.88 -2.48 -2.99
C GLU A 5 -4.97 -2.95 -1.53
N ASP A 6 -5.37 -4.21 -1.35
CA ASP A 6 -5.57 -4.81 -0.03
C ASP A 6 -4.91 -6.20 0.07
N LEU A 7 -4.70 -6.67 1.30
CA LEU A 7 -4.17 -8.00 1.58
C LEU A 7 -5.31 -9.04 1.59
N PRO A 8 -5.01 -10.30 1.24
CA PRO A 8 -5.95 -11.40 1.41
C PRO A 8 -6.47 -11.50 2.85
N PRO A 9 -7.74 -11.95 3.07
CA PRO A 9 -8.37 -12.00 4.39
C PRO A 9 -7.53 -12.68 5.47
N ARG A 10 -6.85 -13.79 5.11
CA ARG A 10 -5.96 -14.54 5.99
C ARG A 10 -4.94 -13.65 6.72
N PHE A 11 -4.35 -12.66 6.06
CA PHE A 11 -3.35 -11.78 6.67
C PHE A 11 -3.94 -10.75 7.65
N LYS A 12 -5.26 -10.54 7.61
CA LYS A 12 -5.99 -9.53 8.38
C LYS A 12 -6.84 -10.12 9.50
N GLU A 13 -7.25 -11.37 9.33
CA GLU A 13 -8.21 -12.06 10.20
C GLU A 13 -7.56 -13.18 11.01
N GLU A 14 -6.54 -13.85 10.48
CA GLU A 14 -5.87 -14.97 11.14
C GLU A 14 -4.51 -14.52 11.70
N PRO A 15 -4.37 -14.36 13.03
CA PRO A 15 -3.07 -14.10 13.63
C PRO A 15 -2.07 -15.22 13.35
N LEU A 16 -0.79 -14.87 13.22
CA LEU A 16 0.27 -15.87 13.11
C LEU A 16 0.21 -16.84 14.31
N PRO A 17 0.24 -18.16 14.07
CA PRO A 17 0.01 -19.14 15.12
C PRO A 17 1.20 -19.29 16.09
N ASP A 18 2.42 -19.07 15.60
CA ASP A 18 3.65 -19.30 16.34
C ASP A 18 4.82 -18.40 15.86
N GLY A 19 6.00 -18.60 16.46
CA GLY A 19 7.22 -17.85 16.17
C GLY A 19 7.30 -16.47 16.87
N PRO A 20 8.35 -15.68 16.58
CA PRO A 20 8.60 -14.40 17.25
C PRO A 20 7.51 -13.34 17.02
N ALA A 21 6.72 -13.49 15.95
CA ALA A 21 5.60 -12.61 15.61
C ALA A 21 4.23 -13.29 15.86
N ALA A 22 4.18 -14.34 16.67
CA ALA A 22 2.93 -15.00 17.04
C ALA A 22 1.89 -13.99 17.53
N GLY A 23 0.64 -14.15 17.09
CA GLY A 23 -0.46 -13.24 17.40
C GLY A 23 -0.52 -11.97 16.52
N HIS A 24 0.48 -11.73 15.68
CA HIS A 24 0.45 -10.60 14.75
C HIS A 24 -0.47 -10.86 13.55
N ARG A 25 -1.17 -9.83 13.10
CA ARG A 25 -1.91 -9.73 11.83
C ARG A 25 -1.94 -8.27 11.40
N PHE A 26 -2.23 -7.98 10.14
CA PHE A 26 -2.35 -6.61 9.65
C PHE A 26 -3.72 -6.03 9.98
N SER A 27 -3.75 -4.93 10.74
CA SER A 27 -4.98 -4.18 10.96
C SER A 27 -5.29 -3.27 9.76
N PRO A 28 -6.55 -2.79 9.63
CA PRO A 28 -6.88 -1.79 8.61
C PRO A 28 -6.00 -0.52 8.70
N ALA A 29 -5.66 -0.09 9.92
CA ALA A 29 -4.78 1.06 10.13
C ALA A 29 -3.33 0.79 9.69
N ASP A 30 -2.83 -0.44 9.86
CA ASP A 30 -1.52 -0.82 9.33
C ASP A 30 -1.48 -0.74 7.81
N ILE A 31 -2.52 -1.24 7.15
CA ILE A 31 -2.62 -1.23 5.69
C ILE A 31 -2.71 0.21 5.18
N GLU A 32 -3.54 1.04 5.80
CA GLU A 32 -3.65 2.46 5.43
C GLU A 32 -2.32 3.20 5.56
N ARG A 33 -1.60 2.99 6.67
CA ARG A 33 -0.27 3.56 6.89
C ARG A 33 0.73 3.05 5.85
N LEU A 34 0.77 1.74 5.61
CA LEU A 34 1.71 1.13 4.65
C LEU A 34 1.47 1.63 3.22
N LEU A 35 0.21 1.78 2.80
CA LEU A 35 -0.13 2.37 1.50
C LEU A 35 0.28 3.84 1.42
N SER A 36 -0.01 4.63 2.45
CA SER A 36 0.36 6.05 2.51
C SER A 36 1.88 6.25 2.46
N ASP A 37 2.63 5.47 3.23
CA ASP A 37 4.10 5.47 3.22
C ASP A 37 4.62 5.09 1.83
N TYR A 38 4.06 4.04 1.23
CA TYR A 38 4.45 3.57 -0.10
C TYR A 38 4.19 4.62 -1.19
N TYR A 39 2.99 5.22 -1.23
CA TYR A 39 2.67 6.27 -2.19
C TYR A 39 3.59 7.48 -2.03
N THR A 40 3.87 7.88 -0.79
CA THR A 40 4.77 9.00 -0.50
C THR A 40 6.17 8.75 -1.07
N VAL A 41 6.74 7.58 -0.79
CA VAL A 41 8.08 7.20 -1.30
C VAL A 41 8.10 7.09 -2.83
N ARG A 42 6.98 6.70 -3.44
CA ARG A 42 6.84 6.58 -4.89
C ARG A 42 6.55 7.91 -5.60
N GLY A 43 6.31 8.99 -4.85
CA GLY A 43 5.88 10.27 -5.41
C GLY A 43 4.48 10.18 -6.04
N TRP A 44 3.59 9.42 -5.42
CA TRP A 44 2.20 9.23 -5.81
C TRP A 44 1.29 10.09 -4.91
N ASP A 45 0.04 10.28 -5.32
CA ASP A 45 -0.98 10.94 -4.52
C ASP A 45 -1.70 9.96 -3.59
N GLU A 46 -2.64 10.46 -2.80
CA GLU A 46 -3.43 9.66 -1.87
C GLU A 46 -4.36 8.64 -2.55
N ASN A 47 -4.52 8.67 -3.88
CA ASN A 47 -5.34 7.73 -4.63
C ASN A 47 -4.50 6.63 -5.30
N GLY A 48 -3.18 6.63 -5.07
CA GLY A 48 -2.24 5.70 -5.70
C GLY A 48 -1.87 6.10 -7.12
N VAL A 49 -2.04 7.37 -7.49
CA VAL A 49 -1.73 7.88 -8.83
C VAL A 49 -0.38 8.59 -8.82
N PRO A 50 0.58 8.25 -9.71
CA PRO A 50 1.82 8.99 -9.86
C PRO A 50 1.59 10.48 -10.12
N ARG A 51 2.27 11.34 -9.36
CA ARG A 51 2.21 12.78 -9.57
C ARG A 51 2.89 13.18 -10.88
N SER A 52 2.54 14.34 -11.40
CA SER A 52 3.12 14.90 -12.63
C SER A 52 4.64 15.04 -12.54
N GLU A 53 5.18 15.38 -11.36
CA GLU A 53 6.63 15.49 -11.17
C GLU A 53 7.31 14.13 -11.36
N THR A 54 6.73 13.06 -10.80
CA THR A 54 7.21 11.67 -10.93
C THR A 54 7.17 11.20 -12.38
N LEU A 55 6.07 11.45 -13.09
CA LEU A 55 5.92 11.09 -14.51
C LEU A 55 6.94 11.82 -15.39
N THR A 56 7.13 13.12 -15.14
CA THR A 56 8.12 13.96 -15.84
C THR A 56 9.54 13.44 -15.61
N ALA A 57 9.89 13.14 -14.37
CA ALA A 57 11.21 12.61 -14.01
C ALA A 57 11.51 11.25 -14.69
N LEU A 58 10.47 10.43 -14.89
CA LEU A 58 10.59 9.13 -15.54
C LEU A 58 10.39 9.19 -17.07
N GLN A 59 10.05 10.35 -17.63
CA GLN A 59 9.79 10.55 -19.05
C GLN A 59 8.69 9.63 -19.61
N VAL A 60 7.63 9.42 -18.84
CA VAL A 60 6.47 8.60 -19.21
C VAL A 60 5.16 9.37 -19.06
N GLU A 61 4.13 8.92 -19.77
CA GLU A 61 2.78 9.46 -19.67
C GLU A 61 1.87 8.54 -18.84
N TYR A 62 0.93 9.12 -18.12
CA TYR A 62 -0.05 8.32 -17.38
C TYR A 62 -1.09 7.74 -18.36
N PRO A 63 -1.34 6.42 -18.36
CA PRO A 63 -2.34 5.81 -19.21
C PRO A 63 -3.73 6.34 -18.82
N ARG A 64 -4.48 6.83 -19.81
CA ARG A 64 -5.88 7.23 -19.63
C ARG A 64 -6.81 6.04 -19.51
#